data_AF-A0A496R1U6-F1
#
_entry.id   AF-A0A496R1U6-F1
#
_cell.length_a   1.000
_cell.length_b   1.000
_cell.length_c   1.000
_cell.angle_alpha   90.00
_cell.angle_beta   90.00
_cell.angle_gamma   90.00
#
_symmetry.space_group_name_H-M   'P 1'
#
loop_
_entity.id
_entity.type
_entity.pdbx_description
1 polymer ?
#
loop_
_entity_poly.entity_id
_entity_poly.type
_entity_poly.pdbx_seq_one_letter_code
_entity_poly.pdbx_strand_id
1 'polypeptide(L)'
;MARPRKNLKYADLLSPLSITDLKLLKDEVSTEIRVKGTELKKAESEEAALKIRDKIRIGSKITFNEKATGGKSIKAQVIGIFADKVQVEVGGRRRSVALVRVSNVD
;
A
#
# COMPACT_ATOMS: atom_id res chain seq x y z
N MET A 1 -22.38 5.32 -33.76
CA MET A 1 -22.16 5.20 -32.30
C MET A 1 -22.27 3.72 -31.92
N ALA A 2 -21.20 3.12 -31.40
CA ALA A 2 -21.20 1.72 -31.01
C ALA A 2 -22.03 1.53 -29.73
N ARG A 3 -23.02 0.63 -29.75
CA ARG A 3 -23.77 0.25 -28.55
C ARG A 3 -22.81 -0.44 -27.55
N PRO A 4 -22.87 -0.11 -26.25
CA PRO A 4 -22.08 -0.82 -25.26
C PRO A 4 -22.42 -2.32 -25.28
N ARG A 5 -21.39 -3.17 -25.39
CA ARG A 5 -21.56 -4.63 -25.40
C ARG A 5 -22.02 -5.09 -24.03
N LYS A 6 -23.21 -5.71 -23.95
CA LYS A 6 -23.69 -6.34 -22.72
C LYS A 6 -22.78 -7.52 -22.38
N ASN A 7 -22.21 -7.52 -21.17
CA ASN A 7 -21.43 -8.64 -20.68
C ASN A 7 -22.40 -9.73 -20.20
N LEU A 8 -22.47 -10.86 -20.90
CA LEU A 8 -23.49 -11.89 -20.70
C LEU A 8 -23.34 -12.64 -19.37
N LYS A 9 -22.16 -12.59 -18.72
CA LYS A 9 -21.87 -13.34 -17.49
C LYS A 9 -22.79 -13.04 -16.30
N TYR A 10 -23.38 -11.85 -16.24
CA TYR A 10 -24.23 -11.42 -15.14
C TYR A 10 -25.63 -11.01 -15.60
N ALA A 11 -26.01 -11.37 -16.83
CA ALA A 11 -27.30 -10.95 -17.41
C ALA A 11 -28.49 -11.44 -16.60
N ASP A 12 -28.42 -12.65 -16.06
CA ASP A 12 -29.49 -13.26 -15.25
C ASP A 12 -29.66 -12.56 -13.89
N LEU A 13 -28.60 -11.95 -13.35
CA LEU A 13 -28.63 -11.20 -12.10
C LEU A 13 -29.07 -9.74 -12.28
N LEU A 14 -28.75 -9.15 -13.45
CA LEU A 14 -29.01 -7.74 -13.72
C LEU A 14 -30.37 -7.49 -14.38
N SER A 15 -30.91 -8.48 -15.09
CA SER A 15 -32.20 -8.39 -15.80
C SER A 15 -33.44 -8.18 -14.91
N PRO A 16 -33.55 -8.77 -13.70
CA PRO A 16 -34.71 -8.54 -12.83
C PRO A 16 -34.62 -7.24 -12.01
N LEU A 17 -33.48 -6.55 -12.00
CA LEU A 17 -33.26 -5.38 -11.15
C LEU A 17 -33.83 -4.10 -11.77
N SER A 18 -34.35 -3.21 -10.93
CA SER A 18 -34.76 -1.88 -11.36
C SER A 18 -33.54 -1.00 -11.67
N ILE A 19 -33.75 0.09 -12.42
CA ILE A 19 -32.67 1.06 -12.72
C ILE A 19 -32.06 1.64 -11.42
N THR A 20 -32.88 1.80 -10.37
CA THR A 20 -32.44 2.32 -9.07
C THR A 20 -31.52 1.32 -8.38
N ASP A 21 -31.91 0.03 -8.37
CA ASP A 21 -31.12 -1.04 -7.76
C ASP A 21 -29.81 -1.26 -8.52
N LEU A 22 -29.84 -1.14 -9.85
CA LEU A 22 -28.64 -1.21 -10.68
C LEU A 22 -27.64 -0.09 -10.38
N LYS A 23 -28.13 1.13 -10.05
CA LYS A 23 -27.26 2.24 -9.64
C LYS A 23 -26.64 1.98 -8.27
N LEU A 24 -27.45 1.51 -7.32
CA LEU A 24 -26.98 1.17 -5.97
C LEU A 24 -25.92 0.05 -6.02
N LEU A 25 -26.20 -1.02 -6.76
CA LEU A 25 -25.28 -2.15 -6.95
C LEU A 25 -23.96 -1.70 -7.59
N LYS A 26 -24.01 -0.79 -8.57
CA LYS A 26 -22.80 -0.23 -9.17
C LYS A 26 -21.95 0.51 -8.12
N ASP A 27 -22.56 1.31 -7.26
CA ASP A 27 -21.86 2.09 -6.26
C ASP A 27 -21.27 1.19 -5.15
N GLU A 28 -22.02 0.16 -4.73
CA GLU A 28 -21.53 -0.86 -3.80
C GLU A 28 -20.36 -1.64 -4.38
N VAL A 29 -20.49 -2.18 -5.60
CA VAL A 29 -19.40 -2.91 -6.27
C VAL A 29 -18.18 -2.00 -6.48
N SER A 30 -18.39 -0.73 -6.82
CA SER A 30 -17.28 0.22 -6.97
C SER A 30 -16.56 0.47 -5.64
N THR A 31 -17.31 0.53 -4.54
CA THR A 31 -16.76 0.70 -3.19
C THR A 31 -16.01 -0.55 -2.76
N GLU A 32 -16.59 -1.72 -2.99
CA GLU A 32 -15.98 -3.02 -2.70
C GLU A 32 -14.66 -3.22 -3.47
N ILE A 33 -14.64 -2.86 -4.77
CA ILE A 33 -13.42 -2.88 -5.59
C ILE A 33 -12.35 -1.96 -4.97
N ARG A 34 -12.72 -0.77 -4.50
CA ARG A 34 -11.78 0.14 -3.84
C ARG A 34 -11.24 -0.45 -2.55
N VAL A 35 -12.11 -1.00 -1.70
CA VAL A 35 -11.72 -1.63 -0.43
C VAL A 35 -10.75 -2.78 -0.69
N LYS A 36 -11.13 -3.76 -1.52
CA LYS A 36 -10.26 -4.89 -1.89
C LYS A 36 -8.96 -4.43 -2.53
N GLY A 37 -9.01 -3.43 -3.40
CA GLY A 37 -7.82 -2.83 -4.00
C GLY A 37 -6.87 -2.20 -2.97
N THR A 38 -7.41 -1.56 -1.92
CA THR A 38 -6.58 -1.04 -0.82
C THR A 38 -6.01 -2.12 0.08
N GLU A 39 -6.76 -3.19 0.33
CA GLU A 39 -6.30 -4.34 1.11
C GLU A 39 -5.17 -5.09 0.41
N LEU A 40 -5.31 -5.36 -0.89
CA LEU A 40 -4.24 -5.95 -1.70
C LEU A 40 -2.97 -5.11 -1.64
N LYS A 41 -3.08 -3.79 -1.81
CA LYS A 41 -1.92 -2.89 -1.70
C LYS A 41 -1.28 -2.91 -0.30
N LYS A 42 -2.07 -3.05 0.76
CA LYS A 42 -1.54 -3.20 2.12
C LYS A 42 -0.79 -4.52 2.26
N ALA A 43 -1.36 -5.62 1.81
CA ALA A 43 -0.72 -6.93 1.84
C ALA A 43 0.61 -6.95 1.06
N GLU A 44 0.62 -6.39 -0.16
CA GLU A 44 1.84 -6.24 -0.97
C GLU A 44 2.91 -5.40 -0.25
N SER A 45 2.48 -4.33 0.43
CA SER A 45 3.37 -3.45 1.20
C SER A 45 3.96 -4.14 2.43
N GLU A 46 3.18 -4.99 3.09
CA GLU A 46 3.61 -5.78 4.25
C GLU A 46 4.59 -6.88 3.83
N GLU A 47 4.32 -7.60 2.74
CA GLU A 47 5.25 -8.59 2.19
C GLU A 47 6.58 -7.95 1.76
N ALA A 48 6.52 -6.78 1.12
CA ALA A 48 7.71 -6.03 0.76
C ALA A 48 8.51 -5.60 2.02
N ALA A 49 7.81 -5.16 3.07
CA ALA A 49 8.43 -4.77 4.33
C ALA A 49 9.11 -5.96 5.05
N LEU A 50 8.50 -7.15 5.01
CA LEU A 50 9.11 -8.38 5.56
C LEU A 50 10.42 -8.73 4.83
N LYS A 51 10.41 -8.70 3.49
CA LYS A 51 11.61 -8.94 2.66
C LYS A 51 12.73 -7.94 2.96
N ILE A 52 12.38 -6.69 3.27
CA ILE A 52 13.34 -5.65 3.66
C ILE A 52 13.87 -5.91 5.06
N ARG A 53 13.02 -6.28 6.02
CA ARG A 53 13.42 -6.59 7.40
C ARG A 53 14.53 -7.64 7.43
N ASP A 54 14.41 -8.70 6.64
CA ASP A 54 15.40 -9.78 6.60
C ASP A 54 16.77 -9.32 6.09
N LYS A 55 16.82 -8.21 5.33
CA LYS A 55 18.06 -7.64 4.78
C LYS A 55 18.70 -6.59 5.69
N ILE A 56 17.93 -5.95 6.56
CA ILE A 56 18.44 -4.86 7.40
C ILE A 56 19.27 -5.43 8.55
N ARG A 57 20.46 -4.86 8.75
CA ARG A 57 21.31 -5.10 9.93
C ARG A 57 21.60 -3.80 10.65
N ILE A 58 21.92 -3.89 11.94
CA ILE A 58 22.39 -2.72 12.69
C ILE A 58 23.71 -2.28 12.06
N GLY A 59 23.82 -0.99 11.75
CA GLY A 59 24.93 -0.40 11.01
C GLY A 59 24.70 -0.23 9.51
N SER A 60 23.69 -0.89 8.91
CA SER A 60 23.31 -0.71 7.49
C SER A 60 22.85 0.71 7.20
N LYS A 61 23.09 1.17 5.97
CA LYS A 61 22.55 2.46 5.51
C LYS A 61 21.26 2.20 4.77
N ILE A 62 20.17 2.82 5.21
CA ILE A 62 18.87 2.67 4.57
C ILE A 62 18.40 3.99 3.99
N THR A 63 17.65 3.89 2.91
CA THR A 63 16.92 5.03 2.34
C THR A 63 15.45 4.87 2.66
N PHE A 64 14.81 5.91 3.17
CA PHE A 64 13.37 5.90 3.44
C PHE A 64 12.72 7.22 3.04
N ASN A 65 11.43 7.15 2.69
CA ASN A 65 10.66 8.33 2.32
C ASN A 65 9.93 8.90 3.54
N GLU A 66 10.23 10.15 3.87
CA GLU A 66 9.62 10.82 5.00
C GLU A 66 8.40 11.66 4.56
N LYS A 67 7.20 11.28 5.04
CA LYS A 67 5.95 12.00 4.74
C LYS A 67 5.98 13.46 5.24
N ALA A 68 6.63 13.72 6.38
CA ALA A 68 6.67 15.04 6.99
C ALA A 68 7.44 16.07 6.14
N THR A 69 8.37 15.62 5.30
CA THR A 69 9.20 16.46 4.43
C THR A 69 8.74 16.43 2.97
N GLY A 70 7.47 16.06 2.71
CA GLY A 70 6.90 16.03 1.37
C GLY A 70 7.38 14.85 0.51
N GLY A 71 7.80 13.75 1.14
CA GLY A 71 8.22 12.54 0.43
C GLY A 71 9.69 12.55 0.01
N LYS A 72 10.52 13.44 0.55
CA LYS A 72 11.96 13.43 0.32
C LYS A 72 12.56 12.11 0.83
N SER A 73 13.43 11.52 0.02
CA SER A 73 14.20 10.33 0.37
C SER A 73 15.37 10.73 1.26
N ILE A 74 15.45 10.13 2.44
CA ILE A 74 16.50 10.38 3.42
C ILE A 74 17.35 9.13 3.56
N LYS A 75 18.68 9.30 3.50
CA LYS A 75 19.64 8.25 3.83
C LYS A 75 20.01 8.34 5.30
N ALA A 76 19.96 7.22 6.00
CA ALA A 76 20.27 7.17 7.43
C ALA A 76 20.88 5.82 7.81
N GLN A 77 21.65 5.81 8.89
CA GLN A 77 22.23 4.58 9.42
C GLN A 77 21.28 3.94 10.42
N VAL A 78 21.10 2.63 10.34
CA VAL A 78 20.27 1.85 11.26
C VAL A 78 21.03 1.63 12.57
N ILE A 79 20.41 2.03 13.67
CA ILE A 79 20.94 1.88 15.03
C ILE A 79 20.15 0.88 15.86
N GLY A 80 18.95 0.48 15.41
CA GLY A 80 18.12 -0.54 16.06
C GLY A 80 17.07 -1.10 15.11
N ILE A 81 16.69 -2.36 15.33
CA ILE A 81 15.69 -3.07 14.50
C ILE A 81 14.61 -3.62 15.44
N PHE A 82 13.36 -3.32 15.12
CA PHE A 82 12.17 -3.83 15.80
C PHE A 82 11.30 -4.62 14.81
N ALA A 83 10.22 -5.22 15.31
CA ALA A 83 9.35 -6.08 14.49
C ALA A 83 8.69 -5.33 13.33
N ASP A 84 8.20 -4.10 13.56
CA ASP A 84 7.46 -3.28 12.59
C ASP A 84 8.25 -2.05 12.09
N LYS A 85 9.36 -1.72 12.77
CA LYS A 85 10.08 -0.46 12.63
C LYS A 85 11.59 -0.64 12.72
N VAL A 86 12.31 0.31 12.16
CA VAL A 86 13.76 0.46 12.31
C VAL A 86 14.06 1.82 12.92
N GLN A 87 14.99 1.84 13.86
CA GLN A 87 15.50 3.06 14.44
C GLN A 87 16.74 3.49 13.67
N VAL A 88 16.74 4.73 13.21
CA VAL A 88 17.82 5.31 12.41
C VAL A 88 18.35 6.58 13.05
N GLU A 89 19.60 6.88 12.77
CA GLU A 89 20.22 8.16 13.13
C GLU A 89 20.23 9.10 11.91
N VAL A 90 19.59 10.27 12.08
CA VAL A 90 19.55 11.33 11.06
C VAL A 90 20.10 12.60 11.68
N GLY A 91 21.31 13.00 11.27
CA GLY A 91 21.94 14.24 11.74
C GLY A 91 22.10 14.33 13.27
N GLY A 92 22.48 13.22 13.92
CA GLY A 92 22.67 13.16 15.38
C GLY A 92 21.39 12.99 16.20
N ARG A 93 20.23 12.83 15.56
CA ARG A 93 18.95 12.54 16.24
C ARG A 93 18.46 11.14 15.89
N ARG A 94 18.00 10.41 16.91
CA ARG A 94 17.36 9.10 16.74
C ARG A 94 15.93 9.28 16.25
N ARG A 95 15.53 8.53 15.23
CA ARG A 95 14.16 8.50 14.68
C ARG A 95 13.72 7.06 14.45
N SER A 96 12.41 6.82 14.58
CA SER A 96 11.81 5.53 14.23
C SER A 96 11.11 5.61 12.88
N VAL A 97 11.41 4.65 12.01
CA VAL A 97 10.90 4.57 10.64
C VAL A 97 10.19 3.24 10.46
N ALA A 98 8.96 3.27 9.96
CA ALA A 98 8.23 2.04 9.62
C ALA A 98 8.91 1.34 8.43
N LEU A 99 9.03 0.00 8.51
CA LEU A 99 9.69 -0.81 7.47
C LEU A 99 9.08 -0.60 6.08
N VAL A 100 7.77 -0.41 6.00
CA VAL A 100 7.01 -0.14 4.76
C VAL A 100 7.49 1.13 4.03
N ARG A 101 8.16 2.05 4.73
CA ARG A 101 8.68 3.30 4.15
C ARG A 101 10.12 3.22 3.70
N VAL A 102 10.81 2.12 4.01
CA VAL A 102 12.18 1.87 3.57
C VAL A 102 12.13 1.46 2.11
N SER A 103 12.88 2.18 1.27
CA SER A 103 12.93 1.94 -0.18
C SER A 103 14.18 1.19 -0.61
N ASN A 104 15.28 1.35 0.11
CA ASN A 104 16.52 0.63 -0.18
C ASN A 104 17.35 0.37 1.09
N VAL A 105 18.13 -0.71 1.05
CA VAL A 105 19.07 -1.12 2.09
C VAL A 105 20.42 -1.35 1.41
N ASP A 106 21.42 -0.55 1.79
CA ASP A 106 22.81 -0.68 1.36
C ASP A 106 23.62 -1.50 2.38
#